data_AF-A0A0D2L8V1-F1
#
_entry.id   AF-A0A0D2L8V1-F1
#
_cell.length_a   1.000
_cell.length_b   1.000
_cell.length_c   1.000
_cell.angle_alpha   90.00
_cell.angle_beta   90.00
_cell.angle_gamma   90.00
#
_symmetry.space_group_name_H-M   'P 1'
#
loop_
_entity.id
_entity.type
_entity.pdbx_description
1 polymer ?
#
loop_
_entity_poly.entity_id
_entity_poly.type
_entity_poly.pdbx_seq_one_letter_code
_entity_poly.pdbx_strand_id
1 'polypeptide(L)'
;MFGYPTGVGALIARRDAAAVLRPVYFGGGATVDATAEDAWRILLPAPEGLEAGTVPFLSIAALKHGFDLLDSLGGMAAIEAHTESLRSWAFPRLSALRHASGGPLLRIFGAHGEGAAAQAGIFQFLVLRPDGSLVAGTQVLADACRSGLHLRIGCHCNPGQCLFDLGIRPEEERARSLGGYVDFLTVMRPGPGGKLLPVQLPTGAVRASLGALSRFEDVYALEEFLRRTYLQ
;
A
#
# COMPACT_ATOMS: atom_id res chain seq x y z
N MET A 1 -5.59 -12.02 6.86
CA MET A 1 -6.81 -12.40 6.13
C MET A 1 -6.94 -11.46 4.95
N PHE A 2 -6.99 -11.97 3.71
CA PHE A 2 -7.02 -11.14 2.50
C PHE A 2 -8.21 -11.55 1.63
N GLY A 3 -9.00 -10.57 1.21
CA GLY A 3 -9.98 -10.73 0.12
C GLY A 3 -11.34 -11.32 0.49
N TYR A 4 -11.50 -11.98 1.65
CA TYR A 4 -12.80 -12.47 2.10
C TYR A 4 -12.92 -12.57 3.63
N PRO A 5 -14.07 -12.22 4.22
CA PRO A 5 -15.16 -11.46 3.60
C PRO A 5 -14.77 -9.98 3.41
N THR A 6 -15.22 -9.36 2.33
CA THR A 6 -15.12 -7.89 2.16
C THR A 6 -16.24 -7.18 2.92
N GLY A 7 -16.05 -5.89 3.22
CA GLY A 7 -17.09 -5.07 3.84
C GLY A 7 -17.24 -5.24 5.36
N VAL A 8 -16.28 -5.88 6.03
CA VAL A 8 -16.20 -5.95 7.49
C VAL A 8 -14.82 -5.47 7.95
N GLY A 9 -14.80 -4.78 9.09
CA GLY A 9 -13.60 -4.32 9.77
C GLY A 9 -13.80 -4.37 11.27
N ALA A 10 -12.77 -4.02 12.04
CA ALA A 10 -12.84 -3.98 13.49
C ALA A 10 -12.21 -2.70 14.03
N LEU A 11 -12.84 -2.14 15.06
CA LEU A 11 -12.26 -1.12 15.92
C LEU A 11 -11.99 -1.75 17.28
N ILE A 12 -10.72 -1.85 17.67
CA ILE A 12 -10.33 -2.30 19.01
C ILE A 12 -10.07 -1.04 19.85
N ALA A 13 -10.90 -0.83 20.87
CA ALA A 13 -10.78 0.30 21.77
C ALA A 13 -10.63 -0.16 23.22
N ARG A 14 -9.82 0.57 23.99
CA ARG A 14 -9.76 0.40 25.45
C ARG A 14 -11.12 0.81 26.03
N ARG A 15 -11.64 0.06 27.01
CA ARG A 15 -13.02 0.27 27.51
C ARG A 15 -13.26 1.67 28.06
N ASP A 16 -12.30 2.22 28.80
CA ASP A 16 -12.33 3.60 29.31
C ASP A 16 -12.25 4.65 28.19
N ALA A 17 -11.52 4.36 27.11
CA ALA A 17 -11.46 5.22 25.93
C ALA A 17 -12.74 5.13 25.08
N ALA A 18 -13.51 4.03 25.16
CA ALA A 18 -14.77 3.93 24.44
C ALA A 18 -15.79 4.99 24.90
N ALA A 19 -15.72 5.43 26.16
CA ALA A 19 -16.61 6.45 26.71
C ALA A 19 -16.44 7.85 26.05
N VAL A 20 -15.29 8.12 25.40
CA VAL A 20 -15.08 9.37 24.67
C VAL A 20 -15.49 9.28 23.20
N LEU A 21 -15.81 8.09 22.69
CA LEU A 21 -16.30 7.91 21.33
C LEU A 21 -17.74 8.40 21.24
N ARG A 22 -17.95 9.48 20.47
CA ARG A 22 -19.27 10.09 20.27
C ARG A 22 -19.62 10.01 18.79
N PRO A 23 -20.28 8.94 18.34
CA PRO A 23 -20.63 8.82 16.93
C PRO A 23 -21.61 9.93 16.54
N VAL A 24 -21.36 10.57 15.40
CA VAL A 24 -22.22 11.64 14.86
C VAL A 24 -23.51 11.04 14.27
N TYR A 25 -23.38 9.88 13.63
CA TYR A 25 -24.49 9.11 13.09
C TYR A 25 -25.07 8.15 14.14
N PHE A 26 -26.38 7.92 14.10
CA PHE A 26 -27.08 6.95 14.92
C PHE A 26 -28.24 6.33 14.14
N GLY A 27 -28.75 5.20 14.62
CA GLY A 27 -29.84 4.48 13.98
C GLY A 27 -30.34 3.34 14.86
N GLY A 28 -31.26 2.54 14.33
CA GLY A 28 -31.78 1.37 15.03
C GLY A 28 -30.64 0.45 15.52
N GLY A 29 -30.80 -0.12 16.71
CA GLY A 29 -29.78 -0.97 17.33
C GLY A 29 -28.75 -0.24 18.19
N ALA A 30 -28.48 1.05 17.94
CA ALA A 30 -27.48 1.84 18.69
C ALA A 30 -28.08 2.81 19.72
N THR A 31 -29.40 2.97 19.72
CA THR A 31 -30.09 4.05 20.43
C THR A 31 -31.05 3.48 21.48
N VAL A 32 -31.06 4.06 22.68
CA VAL A 32 -32.06 3.85 23.73
C VAL A 32 -33.30 4.68 23.46
N ASP A 33 -33.12 5.97 23.16
CA ASP A 33 -34.22 6.90 22.85
C ASP A 33 -33.76 8.01 21.90
N ALA A 34 -34.69 8.55 21.10
CA ALA A 34 -34.46 9.65 20.17
C ALA A 34 -35.74 10.45 19.89
N THR A 35 -35.55 11.72 19.57
CA THR A 35 -36.62 12.68 19.22
C THR A 35 -36.70 12.87 17.70
N ALA A 36 -37.87 13.31 17.22
CA ALA A 36 -38.09 13.61 15.79
C ALA A 36 -37.80 15.06 15.41
N GLU A 37 -37.71 15.96 16.40
CA GLU A 37 -37.57 17.41 16.20
C GLU A 37 -36.12 17.83 15.96
N ASP A 38 -35.17 17.10 16.56
CA ASP A 38 -33.74 17.42 16.51
C ASP A 38 -32.86 16.14 16.51
N ALA A 39 -31.54 16.31 16.61
CA ALA A 39 -30.58 15.22 16.66
C ALA A 39 -30.32 14.70 18.09
N TRP A 40 -31.19 15.03 19.04
CA TRP A 40 -31.08 14.52 20.40
C TRP A 40 -31.31 13.00 20.42
N ARG A 41 -30.50 12.34 21.23
CA ARG A 41 -30.48 10.88 21.35
C ARG A 41 -29.82 10.46 22.64
N ILE A 42 -30.22 9.29 23.13
CA ILE A 42 -29.49 8.52 24.13
C ILE A 42 -28.97 7.27 23.45
N LEU A 43 -27.66 7.10 23.39
CA LEU A 43 -27.04 5.91 22.82
C LEU A 43 -26.92 4.79 23.86
N LEU A 44 -26.95 3.55 23.40
CA LEU A 44 -26.53 2.41 24.21
C LEU A 44 -25.03 2.55 24.56
N PRO A 45 -24.56 1.90 25.65
CA PRO A 45 -23.13 1.80 25.89
C PRO A 45 -22.44 1.06 24.72
N ALA A 46 -21.12 1.27 24.58
CA ALA A 46 -20.33 0.51 23.63
C ALA A 46 -20.31 -0.99 24.00
N PRO A 47 -20.31 -1.92 23.01
CA PRO A 47 -20.15 -1.66 21.58
C PRO A 47 -21.43 -1.27 20.81
N GLU A 48 -22.63 -1.61 21.30
CA GLU A 48 -23.88 -1.47 20.55
C GLU A 48 -24.15 -0.04 20.11
N GLY A 49 -23.87 0.95 20.98
CA GLY A 49 -23.99 2.37 20.66
C GLY A 49 -23.09 2.86 19.51
N LEU A 50 -22.11 2.06 19.09
CA LEU A 50 -21.21 2.35 17.96
C LEU A 50 -21.58 1.60 16.69
N GLU A 51 -22.57 0.70 16.74
CA GLU A 51 -22.99 -0.18 15.64
C GLU A 51 -24.41 0.18 15.18
N ALA A 52 -24.54 1.38 14.61
CA ALA A 52 -25.83 1.87 14.12
C ALA A 52 -26.32 1.09 12.88
N GLY A 53 -27.52 0.53 12.97
CA GLY A 53 -28.17 -0.21 11.89
C GLY A 53 -27.88 -1.71 11.90
N THR A 54 -28.27 -2.39 10.83
CA THR A 54 -28.00 -3.83 10.69
C THR A 54 -26.52 -4.04 10.37
N VAL A 55 -25.80 -4.66 11.32
CA VAL A 55 -24.40 -5.08 11.13
C VAL A 55 -24.29 -6.17 10.05
N PRO A 56 -23.13 -6.32 9.37
CA PRO A 56 -22.95 -7.35 8.34
C PRO A 56 -22.79 -8.75 8.96
N PHE A 57 -23.86 -9.26 9.58
CA PHE A 57 -23.87 -10.47 10.42
C PHE A 57 -23.37 -11.73 9.69
N LEU A 58 -23.64 -11.87 8.38
CA LEU A 58 -23.09 -12.97 7.58
C LEU A 58 -21.57 -12.86 7.40
N SER A 59 -21.06 -11.64 7.12
CA SER A 59 -19.62 -11.40 7.01
C SER A 59 -18.92 -11.59 8.35
N ILE A 60 -19.54 -11.15 9.44
CA ILE A 60 -19.00 -11.36 10.80
C ILE A 60 -18.91 -12.86 11.11
N ALA A 61 -19.96 -13.64 10.83
CA ALA A 61 -19.93 -15.08 11.01
C ALA A 61 -18.83 -15.76 10.15
N ALA A 62 -18.64 -15.28 8.92
CA ALA A 62 -17.63 -15.81 8.01
C ALA A 62 -16.17 -15.52 8.45
N LEU A 63 -15.93 -14.56 9.35
CA LEU A 63 -14.58 -14.29 9.89
C LEU A 63 -13.96 -15.52 10.55
N LYS A 64 -14.79 -16.39 11.16
CA LYS A 64 -14.31 -17.65 11.75
C LYS A 64 -13.47 -18.45 10.76
N HIS A 65 -13.94 -18.59 9.52
CA HIS A 65 -13.21 -19.35 8.50
C HIS A 65 -11.88 -18.71 8.12
N GLY A 66 -11.82 -17.37 8.12
CA GLY A 66 -10.58 -16.66 7.87
C GLY A 66 -9.57 -16.83 9.00
N PHE A 67 -10.01 -16.84 10.26
CA PHE A 67 -9.14 -17.10 11.41
C PHE A 67 -8.67 -18.56 11.43
N ASP A 68 -9.59 -19.51 11.20
CA ASP A 68 -9.25 -20.94 11.09
C ASP A 68 -8.19 -21.17 9.98
N LEU A 69 -8.27 -20.44 8.86
CA LEU A 69 -7.24 -20.47 7.81
C LEU A 69 -5.90 -19.95 8.32
N LEU A 70 -5.86 -18.78 8.98
CA LEU A 70 -4.59 -18.23 9.51
C LEU A 70 -3.95 -19.18 10.51
N ASP A 71 -4.75 -19.81 11.38
CA ASP A 71 -4.27 -20.79 12.35
C ASP A 71 -3.75 -22.05 11.64
N SER A 72 -4.44 -22.54 10.60
CA SER A 72 -3.99 -23.69 9.80
C SER A 72 -2.66 -23.45 9.08
N LEU A 73 -2.31 -22.18 8.81
CA LEU A 73 -1.01 -21.78 8.24
C LEU A 73 0.09 -21.69 9.31
N GLY A 74 -0.19 -22.07 10.56
CA GLY A 74 0.75 -21.96 11.69
C GLY A 74 0.65 -20.63 12.44
N GLY A 75 -0.41 -19.86 12.22
CA GLY A 75 -0.65 -18.58 12.86
C GLY A 75 0.23 -17.44 12.31
N MET A 76 0.11 -16.26 12.93
CA MET A 76 0.77 -15.05 12.43
C MET A 76 2.31 -15.12 12.49
N ALA A 77 2.88 -15.82 13.46
CA ALA A 77 4.34 -15.99 13.56
C ALA A 77 4.92 -16.79 12.39
N ALA A 78 4.23 -17.86 11.96
CA ALA A 78 4.65 -18.63 10.79
C ALA A 78 4.52 -17.81 9.50
N ILE A 79 3.46 -17.01 9.37
CA ILE A 79 3.25 -16.12 8.22
C ILE A 79 4.34 -15.03 8.16
N GLU A 80 4.69 -14.44 9.30
CA GLU A 80 5.77 -13.46 9.40
C GLU A 80 7.11 -14.08 8.99
N ALA A 81 7.47 -15.23 9.56
CA ALA A 81 8.70 -15.95 9.19
C ALA A 81 8.75 -16.32 7.70
N HIS A 82 7.63 -16.78 7.15
CA HIS A 82 7.51 -17.09 5.72
C HIS A 82 7.74 -15.87 4.84
N THR A 83 7.01 -14.77 5.10
CA THR A 83 7.16 -13.53 4.31
C THR A 83 8.53 -12.89 4.47
N GLU A 84 9.16 -13.01 5.63
CA GLU A 84 10.55 -12.61 5.87
C GLU A 84 11.53 -13.46 5.06
N SER A 85 11.33 -14.78 4.96
CA SER A 85 12.18 -15.65 4.15
C SER A 85 12.16 -15.25 2.67
N LEU A 86 10.97 -14.92 2.15
CA LEU A 86 10.83 -14.45 0.77
C LEU A 86 11.47 -13.08 0.57
N ARG A 87 11.24 -12.15 1.51
CA ARG A 87 11.78 -10.79 1.46
C ARG A 87 13.32 -10.78 1.53
N SER A 88 13.90 -11.57 2.44
CA SER A 88 15.35 -11.68 2.63
C SER A 88 16.04 -12.31 1.43
N TRP A 89 15.37 -13.22 0.70
CA TRP A 89 15.86 -13.70 -0.59
C TRP A 89 15.73 -12.65 -1.71
N ALA A 90 14.58 -11.96 -1.79
CA ALA A 90 14.28 -11.04 -2.87
C ALA A 90 15.13 -9.77 -2.83
N PHE A 91 15.26 -9.15 -1.65
CA PHE A 91 15.81 -7.80 -1.53
C PHE A 91 17.25 -7.69 -2.06
N PRO A 92 18.21 -8.54 -1.66
CA PRO A 92 19.56 -8.46 -2.20
C PRO A 92 19.60 -8.63 -3.71
N ARG A 93 18.77 -9.53 -4.26
CA ARG A 93 18.75 -9.87 -5.69
C ARG A 93 18.18 -8.75 -6.53
N LEU A 94 17.02 -8.22 -6.13
CA LEU A 94 16.38 -7.07 -6.79
C LEU A 94 17.28 -5.83 -6.70
N SER A 95 17.91 -5.59 -5.54
CA SER A 95 18.82 -4.45 -5.34
C SER A 95 20.13 -4.57 -6.12
N ALA A 96 20.52 -5.79 -6.51
CA ALA A 96 21.73 -6.06 -7.29
C ALA A 96 21.50 -6.02 -8.81
N LEU A 97 20.27 -5.81 -9.29
CA LEU A 97 20.00 -5.70 -10.73
C LEU A 97 20.67 -4.44 -11.30
N ARG A 98 21.53 -4.62 -12.30
CA ARG A 98 22.32 -3.56 -12.95
C ARG A 98 22.24 -3.70 -14.46
N HIS A 99 22.09 -2.57 -15.14
CA HIS A 99 22.25 -2.46 -16.60
C HIS A 99 23.71 -2.72 -17.00
N ALA A 100 23.96 -2.97 -18.28
CA ALA A 100 25.31 -3.08 -18.84
C ALA A 100 26.16 -1.82 -18.62
N SER A 101 25.52 -0.65 -18.46
CA SER A 101 26.18 0.61 -18.08
C SER A 101 26.72 0.63 -16.65
N GLY A 102 26.39 -0.38 -15.83
CA GLY A 102 26.69 -0.44 -14.40
C GLY A 102 25.70 0.34 -13.53
N GLY A 103 24.72 1.04 -14.12
CA GLY A 103 23.65 1.72 -13.40
C GLY A 103 22.62 0.75 -12.80
N PRO A 104 21.96 1.10 -11.67
CA PRO A 104 20.90 0.27 -11.09
C PRO A 104 19.67 0.18 -12.00
N LEU A 105 19.06 -1.01 -12.06
CA LEU A 105 17.75 -1.17 -12.70
C LEU A 105 16.62 -0.61 -11.83
N LEU A 106 16.73 -0.77 -10.51
CA LEU A 106 15.68 -0.40 -9.57
C LEU A 106 16.16 0.67 -8.58
N ARG A 107 15.29 1.62 -8.28
CA ARG A 107 15.35 2.41 -7.05
C ARG A 107 14.30 1.87 -6.09
N ILE A 108 14.73 1.11 -5.09
CA ILE A 108 13.85 0.48 -4.09
C ILE A 108 13.73 1.41 -2.87
N PHE A 109 12.52 1.57 -2.34
CA PHE A 109 12.23 2.34 -1.13
C PHE A 109 12.05 1.43 0.07
N GLY A 110 12.32 1.95 1.28
CA GLY A 110 12.14 1.25 2.55
C GLY A 110 13.41 0.60 3.11
N ALA A 111 13.28 0.09 4.35
CA ALA A 111 14.39 -0.39 5.17
C ALA A 111 14.59 -1.91 5.07
N HIS A 112 14.56 -2.46 3.84
CA HIS A 112 14.66 -3.91 3.64
C HIS A 112 15.99 -4.52 4.12
N GLY A 113 17.05 -3.72 4.36
CA GLY A 113 18.29 -4.22 4.95
C GLY A 113 18.21 -4.48 6.46
N GLU A 114 17.19 -3.97 7.15
CA GLU A 114 17.13 -3.90 8.62
C GLU A 114 16.32 -5.03 9.28
N GLY A 115 15.81 -5.98 8.48
CA GLY A 115 15.08 -7.15 8.97
C GLY A 115 13.57 -6.95 9.11
N ALA A 116 12.87 -8.02 9.51
CA ALA A 116 11.41 -8.08 9.58
C ALA A 116 10.77 -7.01 10.49
N ALA A 117 11.44 -6.64 11.57
CA ALA A 117 10.95 -5.65 12.53
C ALA A 117 10.85 -4.24 11.93
N ALA A 118 11.71 -3.92 10.96
CA ALA A 118 11.76 -2.62 10.31
C ALA A 118 10.97 -2.59 8.99
N GLN A 119 10.91 -3.70 8.25
CA GLN A 119 10.34 -3.74 6.92
C GLN A 119 9.69 -5.09 6.58
N ALA A 120 8.40 -5.06 6.24
CA ALA A 120 7.66 -6.23 5.78
C ALA A 120 7.98 -6.61 4.31
N GLY A 121 7.35 -7.68 3.81
CA GLY A 121 7.45 -8.17 2.43
C GLY A 121 6.79 -7.29 1.35
N ILE A 122 6.81 -5.96 1.50
CA ILE A 122 6.24 -5.00 0.54
C ILE A 122 7.38 -4.25 -0.14
N PHE A 123 7.59 -4.49 -1.42
CA PHE A 123 8.61 -3.83 -2.23
C PHE A 123 7.98 -2.69 -3.02
N GLN A 124 8.34 -1.46 -2.68
CA GLN A 124 8.01 -0.29 -3.48
C GLN A 124 9.26 0.15 -4.25
N PHE A 125 9.14 0.37 -5.56
CA PHE A 125 10.30 0.69 -6.38
C PHE A 125 9.93 1.48 -7.64
N LEU A 126 10.95 2.13 -8.20
CA LEU A 126 10.94 2.67 -9.56
C LEU A 126 11.81 1.80 -10.47
N VAL A 127 11.46 1.73 -11.76
CA VAL A 127 12.27 1.09 -12.79
C VAL A 127 13.02 2.16 -13.57
N LEU A 128 14.35 2.04 -13.62
CA LEU A 128 15.28 2.96 -14.26
C LEU A 128 15.74 2.39 -15.60
N ARG A 129 15.94 3.26 -16.58
CA ARG A 129 16.61 2.96 -17.85
C ARG A 129 18.13 3.07 -17.70
N PRO A 130 18.93 2.59 -18.68
CA PRO A 130 20.39 2.68 -18.62
C PRO A 130 20.95 4.10 -18.46
N ASP A 131 20.22 5.11 -18.93
CA ASP A 131 20.56 6.55 -18.81
C ASP A 131 20.10 7.19 -17.48
N GLY A 132 19.49 6.41 -16.59
CA GLY A 132 18.93 6.87 -15.32
C GLY A 132 17.52 7.47 -15.41
N SER A 133 16.94 7.61 -16.61
CA SER A 133 15.55 8.04 -16.78
C SER A 133 14.57 6.96 -16.30
N LEU A 134 13.32 7.34 -16.04
CA LEU A 134 12.33 6.45 -15.44
C LEU A 134 11.40 5.81 -16.46
N VAL A 135 11.16 4.51 -16.33
CA VAL A 135 10.06 3.85 -17.03
C VAL A 135 8.74 4.28 -16.38
N ALA A 136 7.73 4.60 -17.20
CA ALA A 136 6.40 5.00 -16.71
C ALA A 136 5.78 3.87 -15.87
N GLY A 137 5.17 4.19 -14.73
CA GLY A 137 4.51 3.20 -13.88
C GLY A 137 3.42 2.44 -14.62
N THR A 138 2.62 3.13 -15.43
CA THR A 138 1.60 2.51 -16.29
C THR A 138 2.18 1.51 -17.29
N GLN A 139 3.36 1.80 -17.85
CA GLN A 139 4.07 0.87 -18.72
C GLN A 139 4.49 -0.38 -17.95
N VAL A 140 5.11 -0.21 -16.77
CA VAL A 140 5.52 -1.35 -15.92
C VAL A 140 4.33 -2.22 -15.54
N LEU A 141 3.20 -1.60 -15.20
CA LEU A 141 1.96 -2.33 -14.91
C LEU A 141 1.48 -3.13 -16.12
N ALA A 142 1.47 -2.54 -17.32
CA ALA A 142 1.02 -3.21 -18.53
C ALA A 142 1.95 -4.40 -18.91
N ASP A 143 3.26 -4.21 -18.78
CA ASP A 143 4.27 -5.26 -19.01
C ASP A 143 4.11 -6.42 -18.00
N ALA A 144 3.89 -6.08 -16.71
CA ALA A 144 3.66 -7.07 -15.66
C ALA A 144 2.38 -7.87 -15.92
N CYS A 145 1.27 -7.20 -16.27
CA CYS A 145 0.01 -7.87 -16.60
C CYS A 145 0.16 -8.85 -17.78
N ARG A 146 0.89 -8.47 -18.84
CA ARG A 146 1.19 -9.37 -19.97
C ARG A 146 2.02 -10.58 -19.57
N SER A 147 2.80 -10.46 -18.49
CA SER A 147 3.63 -11.52 -17.94
C SER A 147 2.93 -12.34 -16.85
N GLY A 148 1.62 -12.11 -16.63
CA GLY A 148 0.85 -12.79 -15.58
C GLY A 148 1.14 -12.31 -14.16
N LEU A 149 1.80 -11.16 -13.99
CA LEU A 149 2.13 -10.58 -12.69
C LEU A 149 1.17 -9.45 -12.32
N HIS A 150 0.65 -9.49 -11.10
CA HIS A 150 -0.31 -8.52 -10.58
C HIS A 150 0.41 -7.53 -9.65
N LEU A 151 0.75 -6.36 -10.19
CA LEU A 151 1.40 -5.28 -9.44
C LEU A 151 0.44 -4.10 -9.22
N ARG A 152 0.79 -3.21 -8.30
CA ARG A 152 0.09 -1.93 -8.08
C ARG A 152 1.01 -0.77 -8.44
N ILE A 153 0.43 0.34 -8.89
CA ILE A 153 1.15 1.59 -9.13
C ILE A 153 0.46 2.76 -8.43
N GLY A 154 1.20 3.85 -8.24
CA GLY A 154 0.72 5.10 -7.68
C GLY A 154 1.30 5.41 -6.30
N CYS A 155 0.60 6.22 -5.52
CA CYS A 155 1.01 6.59 -4.16
C CYS A 155 0.38 5.73 -3.06
N HIS A 156 -0.33 4.65 -3.40
CA HIS A 156 -0.80 3.65 -2.45
C HIS A 156 -1.59 4.21 -1.25
N CYS A 157 -2.41 5.24 -1.50
CA CYS A 157 -3.19 5.96 -0.48
C CYS A 157 -2.33 6.65 0.61
N ASN A 158 -1.03 6.86 0.35
CA ASN A 158 -0.11 7.60 1.21
C ASN A 158 0.66 8.67 0.40
N PRO A 159 -0.04 9.70 -0.15
CA PRO A 159 0.58 10.70 -1.01
C PRO A 159 1.67 11.50 -0.30
N GLY A 160 1.53 11.80 0.99
CA GLY A 160 2.51 12.59 1.75
C GLY A 160 3.91 11.95 1.72
N GLN A 161 4.04 10.70 2.17
CA GLN A 161 5.33 10.00 2.14
C GLN A 161 5.75 9.68 0.70
N CYS A 162 4.82 9.23 -0.14
CA CYS A 162 5.10 8.88 -1.54
C CYS A 162 5.76 10.04 -2.29
N LEU A 163 5.15 11.22 -2.28
CA LEU A 163 5.63 12.37 -3.03
C LEU A 163 6.94 12.91 -2.45
N PHE A 164 7.08 12.87 -1.12
CA PHE A 164 8.35 13.18 -0.44
C PHE A 164 9.49 12.28 -0.94
N ASP A 165 9.30 10.95 -0.97
CA ASP A 165 10.31 9.99 -1.42
C ASP A 165 10.66 10.14 -2.92
N LEU A 166 9.69 10.57 -3.72
CA LEU A 166 9.86 10.89 -5.14
C LEU A 166 10.50 12.27 -5.37
N GLY A 167 10.74 13.02 -4.29
CA GLY A 167 11.40 14.32 -4.31
C GLY A 167 10.51 15.45 -4.79
N ILE A 168 9.18 15.29 -4.77
CA ILE A 168 8.20 16.36 -5.05
C ILE A 168 8.03 17.20 -3.79
N ARG A 169 8.09 18.52 -3.94
CA ARG A 169 7.96 19.48 -2.83
C ARG A 169 6.48 19.81 -2.55
N PRO A 170 6.11 20.19 -1.31
CA PRO A 170 4.73 20.54 -0.98
C PRO A 170 4.12 21.64 -1.86
N GLU A 171 4.93 22.60 -2.31
CA GLU A 171 4.47 23.66 -3.21
C GLU A 171 4.12 23.11 -4.61
N GLU A 172 4.88 22.13 -5.09
CA GLU A 172 4.69 21.46 -6.38
C GLU A 172 3.48 20.50 -6.35
N GLU A 173 3.20 19.87 -5.21
CA GLU A 173 2.04 19.00 -4.99
C GLU A 173 0.70 19.76 -5.13
N ARG A 174 0.60 20.95 -4.52
CA ARG A 174 -0.64 21.75 -4.55
C ARG A 174 -1.03 22.14 -5.97
N ALA A 175 -0.05 22.48 -6.81
CA ALA A 175 -0.27 22.81 -8.22
C ALA A 175 -0.79 21.62 -9.04
N ARG A 176 -0.51 20.38 -8.61
CA ARG A 176 -0.89 19.14 -9.32
C ARG A 176 -2.33 18.69 -9.04
N SER A 177 -2.93 19.09 -7.93
CA SER A 177 -4.13 18.46 -7.34
C SER A 177 -5.42 18.52 -8.19
N LEU A 178 -5.38 19.05 -9.41
CA LEU A 178 -6.52 19.26 -10.30
C LEU A 178 -6.64 18.23 -11.47
N GLY A 179 -5.62 17.37 -11.68
CA GLY A 179 -5.48 16.62 -12.95
C GLY A 179 -5.62 15.09 -12.91
N GLY A 180 -5.89 14.48 -11.77
CA GLY A 180 -5.92 13.01 -11.64
C GLY A 180 -4.52 12.35 -11.69
N TYR A 181 -4.46 11.04 -11.92
CA TYR A 181 -3.19 10.30 -12.00
C TYR A 181 -2.56 10.45 -13.39
N VAL A 182 -1.31 10.89 -13.41
CA VAL A 182 -0.41 10.97 -14.57
C VAL A 182 0.93 10.41 -14.12
N ASP A 183 1.71 9.69 -14.93
CA ASP A 183 2.96 9.06 -14.47
C ASP A 183 4.06 10.05 -14.10
N PHE A 184 4.09 11.21 -14.76
CA PHE A 184 5.11 12.23 -14.57
C PHE A 184 4.50 13.61 -14.37
N LEU A 185 5.09 14.38 -13.46
CA LEU A 185 4.86 15.80 -13.28
C LEU A 185 6.10 16.55 -13.78
N THR A 186 5.90 17.56 -14.62
CA THR A 186 6.98 18.48 -14.99
C THR A 186 6.95 19.68 -14.04
N VAL A 187 8.05 19.90 -13.33
CA VAL A 187 8.24 21.06 -12.44
C VAL A 187 9.40 21.92 -12.93
N MET A 188 9.34 23.22 -12.68
CA MET A 188 10.43 24.13 -13.02
C MET A 188 11.35 24.28 -11.80
N ARG A 189 12.62 23.89 -11.95
CA ARG A 189 13.63 23.96 -10.87
C ARG A 189 14.86 24.75 -11.30
N PRO A 190 15.57 25.43 -10.39
CA PRO A 190 16.82 26.10 -10.71
C PRO A 190 17.86 25.11 -11.23
N GLY A 191 18.37 25.35 -12.44
CA GLY A 191 19.51 24.64 -13.02
C GLY A 191 20.83 25.39 -12.85
N PRO A 192 21.92 24.89 -13.46
CA PRO A 192 23.20 25.60 -13.50
C PRO A 192 23.04 27.02 -14.03
N GLY A 193 23.60 28.02 -13.33
CA GLY A 193 23.48 29.43 -13.69
C GLY A 193 22.16 30.10 -13.31
N GLY A 194 21.32 29.47 -12.48
CA GLY A 194 20.09 30.07 -11.94
C GLY A 194 18.90 30.08 -12.89
N LYS A 195 19.05 29.59 -14.12
CA LYS A 195 17.95 29.45 -15.08
C LYS A 195 17.01 28.33 -14.62
N LEU A 196 15.70 28.59 -14.65
CA LEU A 196 14.70 27.55 -14.40
C LEU A 196 14.69 26.54 -15.56
N LEU A 197 14.82 25.26 -15.22
CA LEU A 197 14.78 24.14 -16.15
C LEU A 197 13.60 23.22 -15.82
N PRO A 198 12.96 22.62 -16.83
CA PRO A 198 11.95 21.60 -16.60
C PRO A 198 12.61 20.32 -16.08
N VAL A 199 12.05 19.77 -15.01
CA VAL A 199 12.44 18.49 -14.41
C VAL A 199 11.21 17.60 -14.39
N GLN A 200 11.31 16.40 -14.95
CA GLN A 200 10.27 15.38 -14.83
C GLN A 200 10.46 14.59 -13.55
N LEU A 201 9.39 14.49 -12.75
CA LEU A 201 9.35 13.72 -11.53
C LEU A 201 8.27 12.65 -11.63
N PRO A 202 8.53 11.42 -11.16
CA PRO A 202 7.49 10.41 -11.05
C PRO A 202 6.48 10.84 -10.00
N THR A 203 5.24 10.41 -10.20
CA THR A 203 4.09 10.79 -9.37
C THR A 203 3.55 9.66 -8.50
N GLY A 204 4.21 8.52 -8.57
CA GLY A 204 3.91 7.28 -7.88
C GLY A 204 5.05 6.29 -8.08
N ALA A 205 4.92 5.11 -7.49
CA ALA A 205 5.88 4.02 -7.63
C ALA A 205 5.15 2.71 -7.93
N VAL A 206 5.90 1.70 -8.36
CA VAL A 206 5.41 0.33 -8.49
C VAL A 206 5.49 -0.35 -7.13
N ARG A 207 4.53 -1.22 -6.81
CA ARG A 207 4.51 -2.00 -5.58
C ARG A 207 4.21 -3.47 -5.86
N ALA A 208 5.11 -4.33 -5.41
CA ALA A 208 4.89 -5.76 -5.22
C ALA A 208 4.66 -6.03 -3.73
N SER A 209 3.68 -6.86 -3.39
CA SER A 209 3.32 -7.14 -1.99
C SER A 209 3.24 -8.64 -1.78
N LEU A 210 4.10 -9.16 -0.91
CA LEU A 210 4.14 -10.56 -0.54
C LEU A 210 3.23 -10.80 0.67
N GLY A 211 2.64 -11.98 0.73
CA GLY A 211 1.76 -12.38 1.83
C GLY A 211 1.83 -13.88 2.10
N ALA A 212 0.93 -14.36 2.95
CA ALA A 212 0.90 -15.74 3.42
C ALA A 212 0.82 -16.79 2.29
N LEU A 213 0.21 -16.42 1.15
CA LEU A 213 0.03 -17.32 0.00
C LEU A 213 1.08 -17.11 -1.10
N SER A 214 1.95 -16.10 -0.97
CA SER A 214 3.04 -15.90 -1.91
C SER A 214 4.03 -17.06 -1.80
N ARG A 215 4.57 -17.48 -2.94
CA ARG A 215 5.55 -18.55 -3.02
C ARG A 215 6.89 -18.02 -3.50
N PHE A 216 7.92 -18.86 -3.38
CA PHE A 216 9.24 -18.55 -3.93
C PHE A 216 9.17 -18.27 -5.43
N GLU A 217 8.38 -19.07 -6.15
CA GLU A 217 8.20 -18.97 -7.60
C GLU A 217 7.62 -17.62 -8.02
N ASP A 218 6.74 -17.00 -7.21
CA ASP A 218 6.17 -15.68 -7.50
C ASP A 218 7.26 -14.59 -7.46
N VAL A 219 8.14 -14.67 -6.45
CA VAL A 219 9.24 -13.72 -6.26
C VAL A 219 10.32 -13.93 -7.33
N TYR A 220 10.61 -15.18 -7.66
CA TYR A 220 11.52 -15.52 -8.74
C TYR A 220 10.98 -15.05 -10.09
N ALA A 221 9.68 -15.24 -10.35
CA ALA A 221 9.03 -14.74 -11.57
C ALA A 221 9.09 -13.21 -11.66
N LEU A 222 8.95 -12.49 -10.55
CA LEU A 222 9.13 -11.04 -10.51
C LEU A 222 10.57 -10.63 -10.88
N GLU A 223 11.59 -11.30 -10.32
CA GLU A 223 12.99 -11.04 -10.69
C GLU A 223 13.22 -11.30 -12.18
N GLU A 224 12.80 -12.46 -12.69
CA GLU A 224 12.96 -12.84 -14.10
C GLU A 224 12.23 -11.89 -15.05
N PHE A 225 11.01 -11.47 -14.69
CA PHE A 225 10.25 -10.46 -15.43
C PHE A 225 11.04 -9.15 -15.56
N LEU A 226 11.56 -8.64 -14.44
CA LEU A 226 12.32 -7.40 -14.42
C LEU A 226 13.61 -7.53 -15.25
N ARG A 227 14.30 -8.66 -15.13
CA ARG A 227 15.51 -8.96 -15.92
C ARG A 227 15.22 -8.98 -17.41
N ARG A 228 14.28 -9.81 -17.86
CA ARG A 228 13.99 -10.04 -19.27
C ARG A 228 13.40 -8.81 -19.96
N THR A 229 12.63 -8.01 -19.23
CA THR A 229 11.91 -6.87 -19.80
C THR A 229 12.75 -5.59 -19.83
N TYR A 230 13.61 -5.38 -18.83
CA TYR A 230 14.24 -4.08 -18.63
C TYR A 230 15.76 -4.09 -18.49
N LEU A 231 16.43 -5.23 -18.27
CA LEU A 231 17.89 -5.23 -18.33
C LEU A 231 18.37 -5.13 -19.77
N GLN A 232 19.25 -4.17 -20.02
CA GLN A 232 19.93 -3.91 -21.28
C GLN A 232 21.42 -3.77 -21.06
#